data_AF-A0A957ZWG2-F1
#
_entry.id   AF-A0A957ZWG2-F1
#
_cell.length_a   1.000
_cell.length_b   1.000
_cell.length_c   1.000
_cell.angle_alpha   90.00
_cell.angle_beta   90.00
_cell.angle_gamma   90.00
#
_symmetry.space_group_name_H-M   'P 1'
#
loop_
_entity.id
_entity.type
_entity.pdbx_description
1 polymer ?
#
loop_
_entity_poly.entity_id
_entity_poly.type
_entity_poly.pdbx_seq_one_letter_code
_entity_poly.pdbx_strand_id
1 'polypeptide(L)'
;DIYEEEWPILLEAANGLATTNIFIDDTPAASVTEIRTKSRRLYAEHGLDLVIIDYMQLMTGQGGGRNENRQQEISFISRSLKGLARELNVPVIALSQLSRAVESRSDKRPMLSDLRESGCLTGDTLVFLPTSGAYVPMRELEGRTGFCVMALNPNTWKLEPTPVSRAFCTGVKPVYRLTTQLGRTIRATGNHKFLTIHGWKRLDELSAGTHLALPRVLRHTGKPTFSHAQLALLGHLIGDGCTLPRHALQYTTRELDLAETVQALAYEVFGNALTVRIAAERQWYQVYLSATENLARSRRNPIAQWLDELG
;
A
#
# COMPACT_ATOMS: atom_id res chain seq x y z
N ASP A 1 17.12 42.54 -29.32
CA ASP A 1 17.20 43.27 -30.60
C ASP A 1 18.10 42.51 -31.55
N ILE A 2 17.64 42.33 -32.79
CA ILE A 2 18.39 41.66 -33.86
C ILE A 2 19.27 42.74 -34.51
N TYR A 3 20.57 42.51 -34.61
CA TYR A 3 21.49 43.46 -35.24
C TYR A 3 21.31 43.45 -36.77
N GLU A 4 21.62 44.55 -37.46
CA GLU A 4 21.45 44.66 -38.92
C GLU A 4 22.18 43.55 -39.70
N GLU A 5 23.27 43.03 -39.15
CA GLU A 5 24.10 41.97 -39.73
C GLU A 5 23.46 40.57 -39.63
N GLU A 6 22.51 40.37 -38.72
CA GLU A 6 21.82 39.10 -38.49
C GLU A 6 20.56 38.95 -39.35
N TRP A 7 20.03 40.06 -39.87
CA TRP A 7 18.85 40.08 -40.73
C TRP A 7 18.99 39.21 -41.99
N PRO A 8 20.11 39.24 -42.73
CA PRO A 8 20.31 38.37 -43.88
C PRO A 8 20.26 36.88 -43.51
N ILE A 9 20.87 36.51 -42.39
CA ILE A 9 20.91 35.12 -41.89
C ILE A 9 19.51 34.65 -41.52
N LEU A 10 18.73 35.50 -40.84
CA LEU A 10 17.36 35.20 -40.46
C LEU A 10 16.45 35.06 -41.69
N LEU A 11 16.60 35.93 -42.69
CA LEU A 11 15.82 35.86 -43.92
C LEU A 11 16.13 34.59 -44.72
N GLU A 12 17.40 34.21 -44.79
CA GLU A 12 17.83 32.97 -45.44
C GLU A 12 17.25 31.74 -44.73
N ALA A 13 17.34 31.69 -43.40
CA ALA A 13 16.76 30.61 -42.60
C ALA A 13 15.22 30.54 -42.72
N ALA A 14 14.54 31.69 -42.72
CA ALA A 14 13.08 31.76 -42.86
C ALA A 14 12.61 31.28 -44.23
N ASN A 15 13.31 31.67 -45.31
CA ASN A 15 13.04 31.18 -46.65
C ASN A 15 13.31 29.67 -46.76
N GLY A 16 14.40 29.20 -46.14
CA GLY A 16 14.70 27.77 -46.03
C GLY A 16 13.52 27.03 -45.39
N LEU A 17 13.04 27.49 -44.24
CA LEU A 17 11.93 26.86 -43.52
C LEU A 17 10.60 26.94 -44.27
N ALA A 18 10.31 28.06 -44.93
CA ALA A 18 9.05 28.27 -45.66
C ALA A 18 8.86 27.29 -46.84
N THR A 19 9.95 26.75 -47.38
CA THR A 19 9.92 25.76 -48.47
C THR A 19 9.86 24.31 -47.97
N THR A 20 9.86 24.09 -46.65
CA THR A 20 9.80 22.74 -46.07
C THR A 20 8.36 22.24 -45.94
N ASN A 21 8.17 20.91 -46.07
CA ASN A 21 6.90 20.24 -45.82
C ASN A 21 6.70 19.96 -44.32
N ILE A 22 6.78 21.00 -43.51
CA ILE A 22 6.54 20.93 -42.06
C ILE A 22 5.16 21.48 -41.76
N PHE A 23 4.31 20.61 -41.21
CA PHE A 23 2.95 20.97 -40.77
C PHE A 23 2.94 21.09 -39.25
N ILE A 24 2.52 22.25 -38.74
CA ILE A 24 2.42 22.52 -37.30
C ILE A 24 0.95 22.65 -36.93
N ASP A 25 0.55 21.93 -35.89
CA ASP A 25 -0.77 22.04 -35.28
C ASP A 25 -0.60 22.40 -33.80
N ASP A 26 -1.06 23.59 -33.43
CA ASP A 26 -0.95 24.16 -32.09
C ASP A 26 -2.24 24.04 -31.28
N THR A 27 -3.16 23.16 -31.70
CA THR A 27 -4.44 22.96 -31.00
C THR A 27 -4.20 22.54 -29.54
N PRO A 28 -4.66 23.31 -28.54
CA PRO A 28 -4.44 22.97 -27.14
C PRO A 28 -5.26 21.75 -26.73
N ALA A 29 -4.68 20.93 -25.84
CA ALA A 29 -5.34 19.78 -25.21
C ALA A 29 -5.93 18.74 -26.18
N ALA A 30 -5.35 18.60 -27.38
CA ALA A 30 -5.81 17.66 -28.40
C ALA A 30 -5.88 16.22 -27.87
N SER A 31 -7.02 15.59 -28.08
CA SER A 31 -7.23 14.18 -27.74
C SER A 31 -6.46 13.27 -28.70
N VAL A 32 -6.19 12.03 -28.25
CA VAL A 32 -5.56 10.99 -29.07
C VAL A 32 -6.31 10.77 -30.40
N THR A 33 -7.64 10.83 -30.36
CA THR A 33 -8.50 10.60 -31.53
C THR A 33 -8.41 11.74 -32.54
N GLU A 34 -8.28 12.99 -32.07
CA GLU A 34 -8.08 14.15 -32.93
C GLU A 34 -6.73 14.08 -33.63
N ILE A 35 -5.65 13.78 -32.89
CA ILE A 35 -4.32 13.61 -33.49
C ILE A 35 -4.37 12.54 -34.58
N ARG A 36 -4.98 11.38 -34.30
CA ARG A 36 -5.11 10.30 -35.28
C ARG A 36 -5.87 10.74 -36.54
N THR A 37 -6.97 11.48 -36.38
CA THR A 37 -7.77 11.97 -37.50
C THR A 37 -6.98 12.97 -38.36
N LYS A 38 -6.30 13.92 -37.72
CA LYS A 38 -5.51 14.94 -38.41
C LYS A 38 -4.30 14.34 -39.13
N SER A 39 -3.57 13.44 -38.47
CA SER A 39 -2.43 12.75 -39.10
C SER A 39 -2.85 11.91 -40.30
N ARG A 40 -3.99 11.21 -40.24
CA ARG A 40 -4.53 10.46 -41.38
C ARG A 40 -4.88 11.36 -42.56
N ARG A 41 -5.53 12.50 -42.30
CA ARG A 41 -5.90 13.46 -43.33
C ARG A 41 -4.65 14.01 -44.02
N LEU A 42 -3.68 14.49 -43.24
CA LEU A 42 -2.41 15.00 -43.75
C LEU A 42 -1.63 13.94 -44.54
N TYR A 43 -1.58 12.69 -44.04
CA TYR A 43 -0.95 11.59 -44.76
C TYR A 43 -1.60 11.32 -46.12
N ALA A 44 -2.94 11.41 -46.21
CA ALA A 44 -3.65 11.21 -47.47
C ALA A 44 -3.46 12.36 -48.47
N GLU A 45 -3.36 13.61 -47.98
CA GLU A 45 -3.24 14.81 -48.81
C GLU A 45 -1.80 15.06 -49.29
N HIS A 46 -0.81 14.81 -48.43
CA HIS A 46 0.58 15.24 -48.65
C HIS A 46 1.61 14.13 -48.42
N GLY A 47 1.21 12.99 -47.85
CA GLY A 47 2.13 12.04 -47.24
C GLY A 47 2.68 12.56 -45.91
N LEU A 48 3.16 11.66 -45.05
CA LEU A 48 3.94 12.02 -43.86
C LEU A 48 5.09 11.04 -43.71
N ASP A 49 6.27 11.56 -43.37
CA ASP A 49 7.47 10.74 -43.09
C ASP A 49 7.80 10.68 -41.60
N LEU A 50 7.27 11.60 -40.80
CA LEU A 50 7.50 11.68 -39.36
C LEU A 50 6.32 12.39 -38.67
N VAL A 51 5.95 11.91 -37.48
CA VAL A 51 5.03 12.62 -36.59
C VAL A 51 5.74 12.92 -35.27
N ILE A 52 5.73 14.19 -34.85
CA ILE A 52 6.29 14.65 -33.57
C ILE A 52 5.15 15.18 -32.70
N ILE A 53 5.13 14.80 -31.42
CA ILE A 53 4.12 15.24 -30.43
C ILE A 53 4.82 15.87 -29.23
N ASP A 54 4.50 17.13 -28.92
CA ASP A 54 5.04 17.91 -27.79
C ASP A 54 3.91 18.40 -26.87
N TYR A 55 3.68 17.86 -25.68
CA TYR A 55 4.16 16.58 -25.12
C TYR A 55 2.93 15.75 -24.72
N MET A 56 3.06 14.42 -24.65
CA MET A 56 1.94 13.47 -24.55
C MET A 56 1.00 13.72 -23.37
N GLN A 57 1.50 14.26 -22.26
CA GLN A 57 0.72 14.53 -21.06
C GLN A 57 -0.30 15.67 -21.25
N LEU A 58 -0.18 16.50 -22.28
CA LEU A 58 -1.21 17.50 -22.61
C LEU A 58 -2.40 16.86 -23.34
N MET A 59 -2.28 15.62 -23.78
CA MET A 59 -3.37 14.90 -24.45
C MET A 59 -4.37 14.35 -23.42
N THR A 60 -5.65 14.41 -23.78
CA THR A 60 -6.74 13.86 -22.98
C THR A 60 -7.14 12.45 -23.46
N GLY A 61 -7.34 11.53 -22.52
CA GLY A 61 -7.97 10.22 -22.78
C GLY A 61 -9.46 10.36 -23.11
N GLN A 62 -10.02 9.34 -23.79
CA GLN A 62 -11.47 9.31 -24.06
C GLN A 62 -12.25 9.09 -22.76
N GLY A 63 -12.65 10.19 -22.10
CA GLY A 63 -13.55 10.18 -20.96
C GLY A 63 -13.20 11.26 -19.95
N GLY A 64 -13.96 12.36 -19.94
CA GLY A 64 -13.92 13.42 -18.90
C GLY A 64 -14.42 12.95 -17.53
N GLY A 65 -14.18 11.68 -17.17
CA GLY A 65 -14.48 11.11 -15.86
C GLY A 65 -13.37 11.50 -14.89
N ARG A 66 -13.74 12.25 -13.87
CA ARG A 66 -12.90 12.88 -12.84
C ARG A 66 -12.05 11.93 -11.97
N ASN A 67 -11.76 10.70 -12.40
CA ASN A 67 -11.17 9.64 -11.57
C ASN A 67 -10.37 8.55 -12.32
N GLU A 68 -9.98 8.73 -13.58
CA GLU A 68 -9.12 7.73 -14.25
C GLU A 68 -7.66 7.78 -13.79
N ASN A 69 -7.05 6.60 -13.71
CA ASN A 69 -5.68 6.42 -13.27
C ASN A 69 -4.77 7.00 -14.35
N ARG A 70 -4.10 8.12 -14.12
CA ARG A 70 -3.16 8.77 -15.08
C ARG A 70 -2.18 7.79 -15.75
N GLN A 71 -1.79 6.74 -15.04
CA GLN A 71 -0.98 5.63 -15.60
C GLN A 71 -1.71 4.83 -16.68
N GLN A 72 -3.00 4.53 -16.50
CA GLN A 72 -3.84 3.89 -17.51
C GLN A 72 -4.03 4.83 -18.71
N GLU A 73 -4.19 6.13 -18.47
CA GLU A 73 -4.29 7.14 -19.53
C GLU A 73 -3.00 7.20 -20.37
N ILE A 74 -1.82 7.32 -19.74
CA ILE A 74 -0.53 7.28 -20.44
C ILE A 74 -0.32 5.95 -21.18
N SER A 75 -0.72 4.83 -20.57
CA SER A 75 -0.64 3.50 -21.20
C SER A 75 -1.62 3.37 -22.38
N PHE A 76 -2.76 4.04 -22.33
CA PHE A 76 -3.72 4.12 -23.42
C PHE A 76 -3.18 4.99 -24.56
N ILE A 77 -2.71 6.22 -24.25
CA ILE A 77 -2.09 7.14 -25.21
C ILE A 77 -0.94 6.45 -25.95
N SER A 78 -0.01 5.82 -25.22
CA SER A 78 1.13 5.12 -25.80
C SER A 78 0.73 4.01 -26.78
N ARG A 79 -0.29 3.20 -26.43
CA ARG A 79 -0.80 2.14 -27.31
C ARG A 79 -1.47 2.70 -28.55
N SER A 80 -2.26 3.76 -28.39
CA SER A 80 -2.94 4.41 -29.50
C SER A 80 -1.98 5.09 -30.47
N LEU A 81 -0.93 5.75 -29.97
CA LEU A 81 0.14 6.31 -30.79
C LEU A 81 0.93 5.22 -31.52
N LYS A 82 1.18 4.07 -30.88
CA LYS A 82 1.78 2.91 -31.56
C LYS A 82 0.87 2.36 -32.66
N GLY A 83 -0.44 2.39 -32.44
CA GLY A 83 -1.46 2.05 -33.45
C GLY A 83 -1.38 2.99 -34.65
N LEU A 84 -1.33 4.31 -34.41
CA LEU A 84 -1.16 5.33 -35.46
C LEU A 84 0.12 5.09 -36.26
N ALA A 85 1.25 4.86 -35.58
CA ALA A 85 2.54 4.62 -36.23
C ALA A 85 2.50 3.40 -37.17
N ARG A 86 1.87 2.31 -36.72
CA ARG A 86 1.72 1.08 -37.54
C ARG A 86 0.75 1.26 -38.69
N GLU A 87 -0.31 2.03 -38.47
CA GLU A 87 -1.34 2.27 -39.47
C GLU A 87 -0.82 3.11 -40.63
N LEU A 88 -0.15 4.22 -40.32
CA LEU A 88 0.42 5.09 -41.35
C LEU A 88 1.75 4.55 -41.89
N ASN A 89 2.36 3.57 -41.20
CA ASN A 89 3.73 3.12 -41.43
C ASN A 89 4.75 4.26 -41.32
N VAL A 90 4.54 5.14 -40.34
CA VAL A 90 5.34 6.36 -40.11
C VAL A 90 5.90 6.35 -38.68
N PRO A 91 7.19 6.69 -38.48
CA PRO A 91 7.74 6.90 -37.14
C PRO A 91 6.99 7.98 -36.36
N VAL A 92 6.67 7.70 -35.10
CA VAL A 92 6.04 8.65 -34.18
C VAL A 92 7.00 8.91 -33.01
N ILE A 93 7.43 10.16 -32.87
CA ILE A 93 8.21 10.64 -31.72
C ILE A 93 7.26 11.40 -30.81
N ALA A 94 7.21 10.99 -29.54
CA ALA A 94 6.33 11.59 -28.57
C ALA A 94 7.15 12.01 -27.35
N LEU A 95 7.16 13.31 -27.08
CA LEU A 95 7.85 13.87 -25.92
C LEU A 95 7.05 13.53 -24.67
N SER A 96 7.78 13.18 -23.60
CA SER A 96 7.19 12.83 -22.32
C SER A 96 7.92 13.56 -21.22
N GLN A 97 7.18 14.34 -20.44
CA GLN A 97 7.73 14.99 -19.27
C GLN A 97 7.86 13.99 -18.12
N LEU A 98 9.05 13.92 -17.53
CA LEU A 98 9.28 13.10 -16.34
C LEU A 98 8.68 13.78 -15.10
N SER A 99 8.34 12.96 -14.10
CA SER A 99 8.01 13.48 -12.78
C SER A 99 9.19 14.26 -12.19
N ARG A 100 8.91 15.42 -11.57
CA ARG A 100 9.89 16.21 -10.79
C ARG A 100 10.50 15.44 -9.62
N ALA A 101 9.93 14.28 -9.26
CA ALA A 101 10.51 13.36 -8.29
C ALA A 101 11.93 12.85 -8.67
N VAL A 102 12.34 12.96 -9.94
CA VAL A 102 13.72 12.67 -10.36
C VAL A 102 14.74 13.64 -9.74
N GLU A 103 14.34 14.87 -9.46
CA GLU A 103 15.23 15.94 -8.99
C GLU A 103 15.64 15.76 -7.53
N SER A 104 14.82 15.08 -6.73
CA SER A 104 15.06 14.83 -5.30
C SER A 104 15.91 13.59 -5.04
N ARG A 105 16.25 12.80 -6.06
CA ARG A 105 17.11 11.62 -5.94
C ARG A 105 18.59 12.00 -5.98
N SER A 106 19.40 11.26 -5.23
CA SER A 106 20.87 11.38 -5.27
C SER A 106 21.42 10.99 -6.64
N ASP A 107 20.87 9.94 -7.27
CA ASP A 107 21.09 9.62 -8.68
C ASP A 107 19.94 10.18 -9.52
N LYS A 108 20.27 11.09 -10.46
CA LYS A 108 19.30 11.80 -11.31
C LYS A 108 19.07 11.11 -12.67
N ARG A 109 19.61 9.90 -12.88
CA ARG A 109 19.35 9.13 -14.10
C ARG A 109 17.85 8.82 -14.22
N PRO A 110 17.21 9.18 -15.35
CA PRO A 110 15.82 8.84 -15.62
C PRO A 110 15.58 7.33 -15.59
N MET A 111 14.50 6.92 -14.95
CA MET A 111 14.06 5.54 -14.85
C MET A 111 12.64 5.43 -15.42
N LEU A 112 12.24 4.24 -15.88
CA LEU A 112 10.86 3.98 -16.35
C LEU A 112 9.80 4.29 -15.27
N SER A 113 10.18 4.25 -13.99
CA SER A 113 9.32 4.67 -12.89
C SER A 113 9.05 6.17 -12.85
N ASP A 114 9.89 7.02 -13.46
CA ASP A 114 9.69 8.47 -13.47
C ASP A 114 8.59 8.90 -14.46
N LEU A 115 8.28 8.03 -15.43
CA LEU A 115 7.09 8.13 -16.29
C LEU A 115 5.82 7.64 -15.58
N ARG A 116 5.97 7.00 -14.41
CA ARG A 116 4.92 6.33 -13.66
C ARG A 116 4.72 7.04 -12.33
N GLU A 117 3.66 7.85 -12.23
CA GLU A 117 3.23 8.39 -10.93
C GLU A 117 2.59 7.30 -10.04
N SER A 118 3.34 6.24 -9.71
CA SER A 118 2.89 5.21 -8.78
C SER A 118 3.25 5.60 -7.36
N GLY A 119 2.26 5.53 -6.48
CA GLY A 119 2.55 5.50 -5.07
C GLY A 119 3.25 4.21 -4.66
N CYS A 120 4.02 4.29 -3.59
CA CYS A 120 4.79 3.17 -3.05
C CYS A 120 4.54 3.01 -1.55
N LEU A 121 4.67 1.78 -1.07
CA LEU A 121 4.71 1.43 0.34
C LEU A 121 6.17 1.26 0.78
N THR A 122 6.44 1.36 2.08
CA THR A 122 7.79 1.17 2.61
C THR A 122 8.21 -0.30 2.60
N GLY A 123 9.51 -0.57 2.46
CA GLY A 123 10.04 -1.94 2.33
C GLY A 123 9.84 -2.84 3.55
N ASP A 124 9.59 -2.26 4.73
CA ASP A 124 9.21 -2.96 5.97
C ASP A 124 7.72 -3.36 6.02
N THR A 125 6.91 -2.91 5.06
CA THR A 125 5.49 -3.29 4.98
C THR A 125 5.38 -4.79 4.71
N LEU A 126 4.59 -5.48 5.52
CA LEU A 126 4.37 -6.92 5.41
C LEU A 126 3.27 -7.22 4.39
N VAL A 127 3.53 -8.17 3.49
CA VAL A 127 2.58 -8.66 2.48
C VAL A 127 2.35 -10.14 2.68
N PHE A 128 1.09 -10.56 2.68
CA PHE A 128 0.73 -11.97 2.80
C PHE A 128 0.87 -12.69 1.45
N LEU A 129 1.69 -13.75 1.44
CA LEU A 129 1.85 -14.66 0.32
C LEU A 129 0.94 -15.88 0.53
N PRO A 130 -0.12 -16.07 -0.27
CA PRO A 130 -1.06 -17.17 -0.08
C PRO A 130 -0.45 -18.54 -0.36
N THR A 131 0.57 -18.62 -1.23
CA THR A 131 1.25 -19.88 -1.57
C THR A 131 2.07 -20.43 -0.40
N SER A 132 2.82 -19.57 0.29
CA SER A 132 3.61 -19.98 1.45
C SER A 132 2.84 -19.88 2.76
N GLY A 133 1.71 -19.18 2.76
CA GLY A 133 0.98 -18.85 3.97
C GLY A 133 1.86 -18.07 4.94
N ALA A 134 2.52 -17.01 4.49
CA ALA A 134 3.39 -16.21 5.35
C ALA A 134 3.31 -14.72 5.01
N TYR A 135 3.56 -13.87 6.00
CA TYR A 135 3.78 -12.45 5.79
C TYR A 135 5.27 -12.22 5.54
N VAL A 136 5.60 -11.55 4.44
CA VAL A 136 6.97 -11.26 4.03
C VAL A 136 7.12 -9.75 3.86
N PRO A 137 8.19 -9.12 4.38
CA PRO A 137 8.49 -7.72 4.11
C PRO A 137 8.66 -7.45 2.62
N MET A 138 8.10 -6.36 2.10
CA MET A 138 8.18 -6.00 0.68
C MET A 138 9.63 -5.94 0.14
N ARG A 139 10.60 -5.53 0.98
CA ARG A 139 12.03 -5.49 0.61
C ARG A 139 12.60 -6.86 0.21
N GLU A 140 12.09 -7.95 0.77
CA GLU A 140 12.56 -9.32 0.45
C GLU A 140 11.97 -9.84 -0.87
N LEU A 141 10.96 -9.14 -1.39
CA LEU A 141 10.32 -9.45 -2.67
C LEU A 141 10.96 -8.70 -3.84
N GLU A 142 11.89 -7.78 -3.59
CA GLU A 142 12.52 -6.98 -4.64
C GLU A 142 13.15 -7.86 -5.73
N GLY A 143 12.82 -7.58 -6.99
CA GLY A 143 13.31 -8.32 -8.14
C GLY A 143 12.64 -9.67 -8.39
N ARG A 144 11.81 -10.16 -7.45
CA ARG A 144 11.09 -11.42 -7.60
C ARG A 144 9.88 -11.30 -8.53
N THR A 145 9.55 -12.42 -9.17
CA THR A 145 8.37 -12.62 -10.03
C THR A 145 7.75 -13.99 -9.70
N GLY A 146 6.58 -14.30 -10.27
CA GLY A 146 6.00 -15.64 -10.17
C GLY A 146 5.40 -15.99 -8.81
N PHE A 147 5.09 -15.00 -7.97
CA PHE A 147 4.39 -15.18 -6.71
C PHE A 147 3.03 -14.48 -6.72
N CYS A 148 2.13 -14.91 -5.83
CA CYS A 148 0.82 -14.29 -5.66
C CYS A 148 0.76 -13.45 -4.38
N VAL A 149 -0.14 -12.48 -4.35
CA VAL A 149 -0.55 -11.74 -3.15
C VAL A 149 -2.07 -11.75 -3.05
N MET A 150 -2.62 -11.47 -1.88
CA MET A 150 -4.06 -11.25 -1.76
C MET A 150 -4.39 -9.84 -2.25
N ALA A 151 -5.18 -9.72 -3.32
CA ALA A 151 -5.65 -8.44 -3.83
C ALA A 151 -7.18 -8.40 -3.87
N LEU A 152 -7.76 -7.20 -3.76
CA LEU A 152 -9.19 -7.00 -3.87
C LEU A 152 -9.60 -7.12 -5.34
N ASN A 153 -10.46 -8.08 -5.65
CA ASN A 153 -11.12 -8.18 -6.95
C ASN A 153 -12.30 -7.19 -6.99
N PRO A 154 -12.31 -6.18 -7.87
CA PRO A 154 -13.34 -5.14 -7.90
C PRO A 154 -14.72 -5.64 -8.39
N ASN A 155 -14.77 -6.80 -9.06
CA ASN A 155 -16.03 -7.40 -9.52
C ASN A 155 -16.70 -8.19 -8.40
N THR A 156 -15.92 -8.96 -7.62
CA THR A 156 -16.45 -9.82 -6.56
C THR A 156 -16.42 -9.17 -5.18
N TRP A 157 -15.67 -8.07 -5.03
CA TRP A 157 -15.38 -7.42 -3.75
C TRP A 157 -14.75 -8.35 -2.70
N LYS A 158 -14.06 -9.40 -3.17
CA LYS A 158 -13.36 -10.38 -2.32
C LYS A 158 -11.85 -10.27 -2.50
N LEU A 159 -11.12 -10.63 -1.44
CA LEU A 159 -9.68 -10.82 -1.52
C LEU A 159 -9.39 -12.18 -2.17
N GLU A 160 -8.63 -12.15 -3.27
CA GLU A 160 -8.31 -13.33 -4.07
C GLU A 160 -6.79 -13.38 -4.35
N PRO A 161 -6.18 -14.59 -4.39
CA PRO A 161 -4.79 -14.74 -4.82
C PRO A 161 -4.60 -14.19 -6.24
N THR A 162 -3.76 -13.18 -6.38
CA THR A 162 -3.50 -12.48 -7.65
C THR A 162 -2.00 -12.53 -7.96
N PRO A 163 -1.60 -12.93 -9.18
CA PRO A 163 -0.19 -13.02 -9.54
C PRO A 163 0.44 -11.62 -9.63
N VAL A 164 1.64 -11.49 -9.06
CA VAL A 164 2.47 -10.30 -9.17
C VAL A 164 3.37 -10.42 -10.38
N SER A 165 3.28 -9.46 -11.30
CA SER A 165 4.12 -9.42 -12.50
C SER A 165 5.59 -9.18 -12.15
N ARG A 166 5.86 -8.18 -11.31
CA ARG A 166 7.21 -7.85 -10.83
C ARG A 166 7.17 -6.98 -9.57
N ALA A 167 7.99 -7.30 -8.59
CA ALA A 167 8.29 -6.41 -7.47
C ALA A 167 9.62 -5.66 -7.72
N PHE A 168 9.66 -4.37 -7.39
CA PHE A 168 10.81 -3.50 -7.68
C PHE A 168 10.92 -2.39 -6.63
N CYS A 169 12.14 -1.98 -6.30
CA CYS A 169 12.40 -0.82 -5.47
C CYS A 169 12.34 0.46 -6.32
N THR A 170 11.90 1.55 -5.69
CA THR A 170 11.88 2.89 -6.31
C THR A 170 12.79 3.89 -5.58
N GLY A 171 13.70 3.37 -4.76
CA GLY A 171 14.62 4.17 -3.95
C GLY A 171 14.00 4.73 -2.67
N VAL A 172 14.70 5.69 -2.07
CA VAL A 172 14.28 6.40 -0.86
C VAL A 172 13.38 7.57 -1.24
N LYS A 173 12.20 7.66 -0.64
CA LYS A 173 11.21 8.72 -0.90
C LYS A 173 10.65 9.25 0.42
N PRO A 174 10.19 10.51 0.47
CA PRO A 174 9.37 11.01 1.56
C PRO A 174 8.11 10.14 1.69
N VAL A 175 7.80 9.73 2.92
CA VAL A 175 6.63 8.91 3.23
C VAL A 175 5.84 9.53 4.37
N TYR A 176 4.53 9.37 4.30
CA TYR A 176 3.59 9.72 5.35
C TYR A 176 3.20 8.46 6.11
N ARG A 177 3.00 8.60 7.42
CA ARG A 177 2.42 7.55 8.26
C ARG A 177 0.93 7.79 8.36
N LEU A 178 0.13 6.83 7.88
CA LEU A 178 -1.30 6.79 8.14
C LEU A 178 -1.56 5.93 9.37
N THR A 179 -2.36 6.44 10.29
CA THR A 179 -2.81 5.73 11.50
C THR A 179 -4.33 5.70 11.51
N THR A 180 -4.93 4.52 11.61
CA THR A 180 -6.38 4.38 11.75
C THR A 180 -6.80 4.55 13.21
N GLN A 181 -8.08 4.82 13.46
CA GLN A 181 -8.63 4.89 14.82
C GLN A 181 -8.41 3.60 15.62
N LEU A 182 -8.36 2.45 14.95
CA LEU A 182 -8.07 1.14 15.55
C LEU A 182 -6.57 0.91 15.82
N GLY A 183 -5.72 1.95 15.69
CA GLY A 183 -4.28 1.87 15.93
C GLY A 183 -3.46 1.20 14.82
N ARG A 184 -4.08 0.77 13.71
CA ARG A 184 -3.34 0.18 12.58
C ARG A 184 -2.55 1.27 11.88
N THR A 185 -1.30 0.99 11.53
CA THR A 185 -0.45 1.95 10.83
C THR A 185 0.09 1.41 9.51
N ILE A 186 0.28 2.30 8.56
CA ILE A 186 0.96 2.00 7.29
C ILE A 186 1.76 3.23 6.84
N ARG A 187 2.89 3.00 6.17
CA ARG A 187 3.74 4.08 5.65
C ARG A 187 3.77 4.01 4.13
N ALA A 188 3.46 5.12 3.48
CA ALA A 188 3.39 5.19 2.03
C ALA A 188 3.79 6.58 1.51
N THR A 189 4.08 6.70 0.22
CA THR A 189 4.26 8.00 -0.44
C THR A 189 2.91 8.75 -0.54
N GLY A 190 2.94 10.08 -0.63
CA GLY A 190 1.71 10.90 -0.68
C GLY A 190 0.75 10.53 -1.81
N ASN A 191 1.28 10.18 -2.98
CA ASN A 191 0.50 9.73 -4.13
C ASN A 191 -0.02 8.27 -4.05
N HIS A 192 0.28 7.53 -2.98
CA HIS A 192 -0.25 6.17 -2.80
C HIS A 192 -1.74 6.22 -2.49
N LYS A 193 -2.53 5.49 -3.30
CA LYS A 193 -3.99 5.49 -3.18
C LYS A 193 -4.47 4.49 -2.14
N PHE A 194 -5.49 4.87 -1.40
CA PHE A 194 -6.24 4.03 -0.49
C PHE A 194 -7.71 4.01 -0.92
N LEU A 195 -8.36 2.85 -0.81
CA LEU A 195 -9.76 2.73 -1.15
C LEU A 195 -10.59 3.31 -0.01
N THR A 196 -11.45 4.27 -0.32
CA THR A 196 -12.43 4.86 0.60
C THR A 196 -13.83 4.41 0.19
N ILE A 197 -14.84 4.76 0.98
CA ILE A 197 -16.26 4.56 0.61
C ILE A 197 -16.67 5.33 -0.65
N HIS A 198 -15.91 6.36 -1.04
CA HIS A 198 -16.15 7.18 -2.23
C HIS A 198 -15.18 6.86 -3.37
N GLY A 199 -14.48 5.71 -3.29
CA GLY A 199 -13.49 5.29 -4.27
C GLY A 199 -12.05 5.57 -3.83
N TRP A 200 -11.12 5.45 -4.78
CA TRP A 200 -9.70 5.57 -4.52
C TRP A 200 -9.28 7.02 -4.32
N LYS A 201 -8.56 7.29 -3.23
CA LYS A 201 -8.07 8.63 -2.89
C LYS A 201 -6.59 8.58 -2.50
N ARG A 202 -5.80 9.59 -2.87
CA ARG A 202 -4.37 9.63 -2.54
C ARG A 202 -4.17 9.91 -1.05
N LEU A 203 -3.09 9.40 -0.48
CA LEU A 203 -2.75 9.59 0.92
C LEU A 203 -2.64 11.07 1.30
N ASP A 204 -2.03 11.89 0.44
CA ASP A 204 -1.88 13.33 0.64
C ASP A 204 -3.19 14.13 0.54
N GLU A 205 -4.26 13.52 0.03
CA GLU A 205 -5.60 14.13 -0.03
C GLU A 205 -6.50 13.66 1.14
N LEU A 206 -6.08 12.65 1.91
CA LEU A 206 -6.86 12.14 3.03
C LEU A 206 -6.84 13.12 4.20
N SER A 207 -8.00 13.28 4.84
CA SER A 207 -8.15 14.03 6.08
C SER A 207 -8.54 13.10 7.23
N ALA A 208 -8.24 13.51 8.47
CA ALA A 208 -8.72 12.81 9.66
C ALA A 208 -10.25 12.64 9.61
N GLY A 209 -10.75 11.47 10.03
CA GLY A 209 -12.16 11.10 9.89
C GLY A 209 -12.54 10.44 8.56
N THR A 210 -11.63 10.39 7.57
CA THR A 210 -11.90 9.66 6.32
C THR A 210 -11.96 8.14 6.58
N HIS A 211 -13.03 7.51 6.12
CA HIS A 211 -13.24 6.06 6.24
C HIS A 211 -12.50 5.31 5.13
N LEU A 212 -11.67 4.35 5.51
CA LEU A 212 -10.91 3.50 4.61
C LEU A 212 -11.51 2.11 4.54
N ALA A 213 -11.54 1.53 3.34
CA ALA A 213 -11.88 0.14 3.14
C ALA A 213 -10.73 -0.74 3.67
N LEU A 214 -11.05 -1.54 4.67
CA LEU A 214 -10.14 -2.55 5.23
C LEU A 214 -10.78 -3.93 5.06
N PRO A 215 -9.97 -4.98 4.85
CA PRO A 215 -10.50 -6.33 4.83
C PRO A 215 -11.11 -6.68 6.19
N ARG A 216 -12.34 -7.20 6.14
CA ARG A 216 -13.06 -7.68 7.34
C ARG A 216 -12.34 -8.85 8.01
N VAL A 217 -11.76 -9.74 7.19
CA VAL A 217 -11.00 -10.91 7.64
C VAL A 217 -9.68 -10.92 6.88
N LEU A 218 -8.58 -10.89 7.63
CA LEU A 218 -7.25 -11.21 7.10
C LEU A 218 -6.98 -12.68 7.43
N ARG A 219 -6.67 -13.48 6.41
CA ARG A 219 -6.18 -14.83 6.66
C ARG A 219 -4.84 -14.71 7.36
N HIS A 220 -4.75 -15.28 8.56
CA HIS A 220 -3.52 -15.44 9.30
C HIS A 220 -3.16 -16.92 9.31
N THR A 221 -1.89 -17.19 9.11
CA THR A 221 -1.29 -18.51 9.02
C THR A 221 -0.26 -18.74 10.13
N GLY A 222 -0.09 -17.76 11.03
CA GLY A 222 0.71 -17.98 12.21
C GLY A 222 0.12 -19.13 13.00
N LYS A 223 0.99 -20.02 13.46
CA LYS A 223 0.62 -20.99 14.49
C LYS A 223 0.20 -20.17 15.71
N PRO A 224 -0.94 -20.48 16.35
CA PRO A 224 -1.30 -19.81 17.60
C PRO A 224 -0.14 -19.98 18.58
N THR A 225 0.37 -18.85 19.09
CA THR A 225 1.45 -18.83 20.08
C THR A 225 0.96 -19.21 21.47
N PHE A 226 -0.36 -19.18 21.68
CA PHE A 226 -1.03 -19.55 22.91
C PHE A 226 -2.02 -20.68 22.63
N SER A 227 -2.14 -21.62 23.58
CA SER A 227 -3.29 -22.53 23.61
C SER A 227 -4.59 -21.78 23.91
N HIS A 228 -5.73 -22.41 23.64
CA HIS A 228 -7.03 -21.82 23.99
C HIS A 228 -7.14 -21.54 25.49
N ALA A 229 -6.63 -22.44 26.34
CA ALA A 229 -6.64 -22.25 27.78
C ALA A 229 -5.76 -21.09 28.25
N GLN A 230 -4.58 -20.93 27.65
CA GLN A 230 -3.71 -19.79 27.96
C GLN A 230 -4.39 -18.45 27.57
N LEU A 231 -5.07 -18.40 26.42
CA LEU A 231 -5.83 -17.20 26.01
C LEU A 231 -7.02 -16.93 26.93
N ALA A 232 -7.80 -17.95 27.27
CA ALA A 232 -8.96 -17.81 28.14
C ALA A 232 -8.53 -17.33 29.54
N LEU A 233 -7.48 -17.93 30.11
CA LEU A 233 -6.94 -17.55 31.40
C LEU A 233 -6.44 -16.10 31.39
N LEU A 234 -5.68 -15.71 30.36
CA LEU A 234 -5.21 -14.34 30.21
C LEU A 234 -6.39 -13.36 30.12
N GLY A 235 -7.44 -13.70 29.37
CA GLY A 235 -8.65 -12.90 29.26
C GLY A 235 -9.31 -12.64 30.63
N HIS A 236 -9.47 -13.69 31.44
CA HIS A 236 -10.00 -13.54 32.81
C HIS A 236 -9.10 -12.70 33.71
N LEU A 237 -7.78 -12.87 33.63
CA LEU A 237 -6.82 -12.11 34.44
C LEU A 237 -6.77 -10.63 34.04
N ILE A 238 -6.95 -10.29 32.75
CA ILE A 238 -7.05 -8.90 32.29
C ILE A 238 -8.37 -8.27 32.74
N GLY A 239 -9.47 -9.04 32.72
CA GLY A 239 -10.80 -8.55 33.10
C GLY A 239 -10.91 -8.26 34.59
N ASP A 240 -10.73 -9.29 35.42
CA ASP A 240 -10.99 -9.21 36.87
C ASP A 240 -9.85 -9.80 37.72
N GLY A 241 -8.65 -9.92 37.16
CA GLY A 241 -7.45 -10.35 37.87
C GLY A 241 -6.76 -9.21 38.63
N CYS A 242 -6.17 -9.52 39.77
CA CYS A 242 -5.26 -8.66 40.51
C CYS A 242 -3.83 -9.21 40.39
N THR A 243 -2.98 -8.52 39.62
CA THR A 243 -1.61 -8.94 39.28
C THR A 243 -0.53 -7.98 39.80
N LEU A 244 -0.86 -7.16 40.80
CA LEU A 244 0.05 -6.14 41.32
C LEU A 244 1.34 -6.75 41.91
N PRO A 245 2.52 -6.11 41.74
CA PRO A 245 3.83 -6.69 42.08
C PRO A 245 4.04 -7.15 43.54
N ARG A 246 3.18 -6.70 44.47
CA ARG A 246 3.25 -7.03 45.90
C ARG A 246 1.97 -7.67 46.44
N HIS A 247 1.04 -8.02 45.56
CA HIS A 247 -0.20 -8.68 45.92
C HIS A 247 -0.14 -10.14 45.47
N ALA A 248 -0.83 -11.01 46.21
CA ALA A 248 -1.05 -12.35 45.74
C ALA A 248 -1.91 -12.28 44.47
N LEU A 249 -1.53 -13.06 43.46
CA LEU A 249 -2.29 -13.19 42.23
C LEU A 249 -3.66 -13.78 42.53
N GLN A 250 -4.69 -13.02 42.20
CA GLN A 250 -6.06 -13.37 42.52
C GLN A 250 -6.98 -13.00 41.37
N TYR A 251 -8.13 -13.66 41.29
CA TYR A 251 -9.23 -13.33 40.37
C TYR A 251 -10.52 -13.22 41.18
N THR A 252 -11.33 -12.21 40.89
CA THR A 252 -12.59 -11.95 41.60
C THR A 252 -13.77 -12.05 40.65
N THR A 253 -14.83 -12.75 41.04
CA THR A 253 -16.06 -12.83 40.24
C THR A 253 -17.28 -13.03 41.13
N ARG A 254 -18.48 -12.66 40.66
CA ARG A 254 -19.74 -12.92 41.39
C ARG A 254 -20.33 -14.29 41.07
N GLU A 255 -19.82 -14.96 40.05
CA GLU A 255 -20.37 -16.19 39.50
C GLU A 255 -19.41 -17.37 39.78
N LEU A 256 -19.94 -18.45 40.34
CA LEU A 256 -19.12 -19.58 40.78
C LEU A 256 -18.51 -20.36 39.60
N ASP A 257 -19.27 -20.49 38.52
CA ASP A 257 -18.84 -21.13 37.28
C ASP A 257 -17.62 -20.44 36.65
N LEU A 258 -17.55 -19.10 36.70
CA LEU A 258 -16.37 -18.34 36.28
C LEU A 258 -15.16 -18.59 37.20
N ALA A 259 -15.39 -18.71 38.52
CA ALA A 259 -14.33 -19.02 39.48
C ALA A 259 -13.76 -20.43 39.25
N GLU A 260 -14.63 -21.42 39.02
CA GLU A 260 -14.28 -22.79 38.66
C GLU A 260 -13.57 -22.86 37.31
N THR A 261 -14.03 -22.08 36.32
CA THR A 261 -13.41 -21.97 35.00
C THR A 261 -11.98 -21.45 35.12
N VAL A 262 -11.75 -20.36 35.86
CA VAL A 262 -10.39 -19.83 36.08
C VAL A 262 -9.51 -20.84 36.82
N GLN A 263 -10.05 -21.57 37.80
CA GLN A 263 -9.31 -22.64 38.47
C GLN A 263 -8.90 -23.75 37.51
N ALA A 264 -9.82 -24.25 36.69
CA ALA A 264 -9.55 -25.31 35.71
C ALA A 264 -8.51 -24.85 34.67
N LEU A 265 -8.67 -23.64 34.13
CA LEU A 265 -7.72 -23.05 33.18
C LEU A 265 -6.33 -22.87 33.80
N ALA A 266 -6.23 -22.42 35.05
CA ALA A 266 -4.95 -22.28 35.74
C ALA A 266 -4.22 -23.63 35.90
N TYR A 267 -4.95 -24.70 36.23
CA TYR A 267 -4.37 -26.04 36.28
C TYR A 267 -4.01 -26.60 34.90
N GLU A 268 -4.81 -26.32 33.86
CA GLU A 268 -4.46 -26.74 32.49
C GLU A 268 -3.19 -26.06 31.99
N VAL A 269 -3.00 -24.78 32.30
CA VAL A 269 -1.86 -24.00 31.82
C VAL A 269 -0.58 -24.25 32.64
N PHE A 270 -0.70 -24.32 33.97
CA PHE A 270 0.48 -24.36 34.86
C PHE A 270 0.63 -25.68 35.63
N GLY A 271 -0.35 -26.58 35.55
CA GLY A 271 -0.33 -27.87 36.24
C GLY A 271 -0.05 -27.74 37.73
N ASN A 272 0.86 -28.59 38.22
CA ASN A 272 1.22 -28.69 39.63
C ASN A 272 2.06 -27.51 40.14
N ALA A 273 2.46 -26.56 39.27
CA ALA A 273 3.21 -25.37 39.70
C ALA A 273 2.35 -24.39 40.50
N LEU A 274 1.02 -24.53 40.43
CA LEU A 274 0.06 -23.72 41.17
C LEU A 274 -0.75 -24.54 42.17
N THR A 275 -1.12 -23.88 43.25
CA THR A 275 -2.15 -24.29 44.18
C THR A 275 -3.27 -23.26 44.11
N VAL A 276 -4.39 -23.65 43.49
CA VAL A 276 -5.51 -22.74 43.23
C VAL A 276 -6.66 -23.00 44.19
N ARG A 277 -7.05 -21.98 44.95
CA ARG A 277 -8.12 -22.06 45.95
C ARG A 277 -9.22 -21.06 45.66
N ILE A 278 -10.46 -21.54 45.59
CA ILE A 278 -11.66 -20.69 45.53
C ILE A 278 -12.12 -20.46 46.98
N ALA A 279 -12.34 -19.20 47.33
CA ALA A 279 -12.95 -18.81 48.60
C ALA A 279 -14.25 -18.07 48.33
N ALA A 280 -15.34 -18.52 48.94
CA ALA A 280 -16.61 -17.80 48.91
C ALA A 280 -16.53 -16.63 49.89
N GLU A 281 -16.70 -15.42 49.37
CA GLU A 281 -16.95 -14.21 50.14
C GLU A 281 -18.46 -13.89 50.09
N ARG A 282 -18.92 -12.91 50.86
CA ARG A 282 -20.36 -12.66 51.07
C ARG A 282 -21.20 -12.58 49.78
N GLN A 283 -20.67 -11.97 48.72
CA GLN A 283 -21.40 -11.68 47.48
C GLN A 283 -20.58 -11.98 46.21
N TRP A 284 -19.42 -12.60 46.36
CA TRP A 284 -18.48 -12.91 45.28
C TRP A 284 -17.56 -14.06 45.69
N TYR A 285 -16.80 -14.58 44.73
CA TYR A 285 -15.79 -15.60 44.89
C TYR A 285 -14.42 -15.02 44.61
N GLN A 286 -13.45 -15.36 45.45
CA GLN A 286 -12.05 -15.03 45.27
C GLN A 286 -11.27 -16.29 44.90
N VAL A 287 -10.62 -16.27 43.73
CA VAL A 287 -9.73 -17.34 43.29
C VAL A 287 -8.30 -16.93 43.59
N TYR A 288 -7.66 -17.62 44.53
CA TYR A 288 -6.25 -17.41 44.88
C TYR A 288 -5.37 -18.29 44.01
N LEU A 289 -4.49 -17.68 43.22
CA LEU A 289 -3.61 -18.35 42.27
C LEU A 289 -2.19 -18.40 42.85
N SER A 290 -2.01 -19.25 43.86
CA SER A 290 -0.74 -19.32 44.61
C SER A 290 0.25 -20.27 43.94
N ALA A 291 1.55 -19.98 44.07
CA ALA A 291 2.59 -20.94 43.67
C ALA A 291 2.62 -22.09 44.67
N THR A 292 2.85 -23.32 44.18
CA THR A 292 2.99 -24.51 45.04
C THR A 292 4.30 -24.49 45.83
N GLU A 293 5.35 -23.88 45.29
CA GLU A 293 6.62 -23.71 45.98
C GLU A 293 6.68 -22.42 46.80
N ASN A 294 7.46 -22.44 47.89
CA ASN A 294 7.78 -21.25 48.65
C ASN A 294 8.58 -20.26 47.79
N LEU A 295 8.02 -19.08 47.56
CA LEU A 295 8.64 -18.02 46.79
C LEU A 295 9.75 -17.35 47.61
N ALA A 296 11.01 -17.67 47.32
CA ALA A 296 12.17 -16.94 47.83
C ALA A 296 12.29 -15.56 47.17
N ARG A 297 13.16 -14.67 47.71
CA ARG A 297 13.34 -13.27 47.23
C ARG A 297 13.61 -13.12 45.72
N SER A 298 14.07 -14.18 45.03
CA SER A 298 14.36 -14.22 43.59
C SER A 298 13.38 -15.06 42.75
N ARG A 299 12.41 -15.75 43.36
CA ARG A 299 11.44 -16.60 42.65
C ARG A 299 10.08 -15.91 42.60
N ARG A 300 9.54 -15.74 41.39
CA ARG A 300 8.20 -15.20 41.15
C ARG A 300 7.18 -16.31 41.05
N ASN A 301 5.91 -15.96 41.26
CA ASN A 301 4.79 -16.84 40.96
C ASN A 301 4.83 -17.22 39.45
N PRO A 302 4.57 -18.49 39.07
CA PRO A 302 4.58 -18.93 37.67
C PRO A 302 3.73 -18.07 36.72
N ILE A 303 2.55 -17.62 37.17
CA ILE A 303 1.70 -16.71 36.39
C ILE A 303 2.36 -15.34 36.25
N ALA A 304 2.97 -14.80 37.31
CA ALA A 304 3.63 -13.50 37.24
C ALA A 304 4.83 -13.53 36.28
N GLN A 305 5.64 -14.59 36.34
CA GLN A 305 6.74 -14.79 35.40
C GLN A 305 6.22 -14.92 33.97
N TRP A 306 5.16 -15.70 33.76
CA TRP A 306 4.53 -15.82 32.45
C TRP A 306 4.06 -14.46 31.93
N LEU A 307 3.42 -13.63 32.75
CA LEU A 307 3.00 -12.29 32.37
C LEU A 307 4.19 -11.37 32.05
N ASP A 308 5.29 -11.44 32.82
CA ASP A 308 6.51 -10.66 32.55
C ASP A 308 7.13 -11.04 31.18
N GLU A 309 7.03 -12.30 30.76
CA GLU A 309 7.51 -12.77 29.45
C GLU A 309 6.65 -12.24 28.28
N LEU A 310 5.42 -11.80 28.53
CA LEU A 310 4.51 -11.26 27.51
C LEU A 310 4.72 -9.76 27.24
N GLY A 311 5.38 -9.04 28.15
CA GLY A 311 5.65 -7.60 28.06
C GLY A 311 4.74 -6.77 28.96
#